data_AF-A0A8K1ZW23-F1
#
_entry.id   AF-A0A8K1ZW23-F1
#
_cell.length_a   1.000
_cell.length_b   1.000
_cell.length_c   1.000
_cell.angle_alpha   90.00
_cell.angle_beta   90.00
_cell.angle_gamma   90.00
#
_symmetry.space_group_name_H-M   'P 1'
#
loop_
_entity.id
_entity.type
_entity.pdbx_description
1 polymer ?
#
loop_
_entity_poly.entity_id
_entity_poly.type
_entity_poly.pdbx_seq_one_letter_code
_entity_poly.pdbx_strand_id
1 'polypeptide(L)'
;MLKLEILQPTFAKQSTAQSTQLLDHEKYFLADGEFAVHSWQVVRDHLRVALAEAVLDGRNTWYFYAPHCRLVGLNGQPLAGAGQPPTESNLPDGFKVPERQLSWPNYPVAQTRLGQITFTGGFMEPHGHSWKDVTRAIFADGVLRQLPPSNRNLGIDYCVGDKKIRAWYGGTVTKVGLEGGYGHRCHIHTNLTYRHQGQDYPLWTAYAHAQSFNVRVNDKILPGQEIGVEGGTGRLGRNDYPDHVDFRTWIHVGGQSVDVSPNAIEAQLRADAPAPDSAPAKTARSESEILELALAFTLHWEGGAVDHVDDLGGRTNRGITQGTYDRWRDQQGLHRQDVWLVSEAEATRIYREQYWVLGNLPQRAHPAFEIVHFDTCVMHGIVGGTIFLQELFNLKMDGILGPQTEAAVLRGNGMDSALRYCKNREAYRHQRVRENPSQQVFLQGWLNRDQDLARYIQEVVA
;
A
#
# COMPACT_ATOMS: atom_id res chain seq x y z
N MET A 1 -17.40 16.42 4.83
CA MET A 1 -16.25 15.72 5.43
C MET A 1 -16.10 14.35 4.77
N LEU A 2 -14.89 13.79 4.68
CA LEU A 2 -14.74 12.37 4.34
C LEU A 2 -15.38 11.54 5.45
N LYS A 3 -16.06 10.44 5.11
CA LYS A 3 -16.72 9.56 6.05
C LYS A 3 -16.27 8.11 5.86
N LEU A 4 -16.19 7.36 6.94
CA LEU A 4 -16.08 5.90 6.96
C LEU A 4 -17.45 5.36 7.34
N GLU A 5 -18.09 4.65 6.43
CA GLU A 5 -19.35 3.97 6.68
C GLU A 5 -19.07 2.50 7.00
N ILE A 6 -19.63 2.01 8.10
CA ILE A 6 -19.60 0.59 8.46
C ILE A 6 -20.75 -0.11 7.74
N LEU A 7 -20.41 -0.94 6.76
CA LEU A 7 -21.36 -1.67 5.92
C LEU A 7 -21.86 -2.95 6.58
N GLN A 8 -21.03 -3.53 7.47
CA GLN A 8 -21.32 -4.76 8.21
C GLN A 8 -20.64 -4.69 9.59
N PRO A 9 -21.19 -5.40 10.60
CA PRO A 9 -20.57 -5.47 11.92
C PRO A 9 -19.09 -5.88 11.83
N THR A 10 -18.22 -5.10 12.46
CA THR A 10 -16.77 -5.26 12.33
C THR A 10 -16.05 -4.84 13.60
N PHE A 11 -14.73 -5.04 13.62
CA PHE A 11 -13.86 -4.50 14.65
C PHE A 11 -12.99 -3.40 14.04
N ALA A 12 -12.95 -2.26 14.71
CA ALA A 12 -11.81 -1.35 14.64
C ALA A 12 -10.66 -2.01 15.42
N LYS A 13 -9.49 -2.20 14.80
CA LYS A 13 -8.36 -2.94 15.41
C LYS A 13 -7.10 -2.10 15.47
N GLN A 14 -6.22 -2.36 16.44
CA GLN A 14 -4.93 -1.66 16.53
C GLN A 14 -3.90 -2.18 15.51
N SER A 15 -4.18 -3.30 14.85
CA SER A 15 -3.35 -3.88 13.79
C SER A 15 -4.21 -4.63 12.77
N THR A 16 -3.57 -5.16 11.72
CA THR A 16 -4.24 -6.00 10.70
C THR A 16 -4.44 -7.46 11.14
N ALA A 17 -4.08 -7.85 12.37
CA ALA A 17 -4.23 -9.21 12.88
C ALA A 17 -5.71 -9.64 12.99
N GLN A 18 -6.01 -10.94 13.05
CA GLN A 18 -7.39 -11.40 13.22
C GLN A 18 -7.96 -10.94 14.58
N SER A 19 -9.24 -10.57 14.63
CA SER A 19 -9.87 -10.08 15.87
C SER A 19 -9.90 -11.10 17.00
N THR A 20 -9.84 -12.39 16.68
CA THR A 20 -9.72 -13.51 17.62
C THR A 20 -8.34 -13.60 18.28
N GLN A 21 -7.33 -12.98 17.69
CA GLN A 21 -5.94 -12.97 18.17
C GLN A 21 -5.59 -11.69 18.95
N LEU A 22 -6.51 -10.73 18.97
CA LEU A 22 -6.35 -9.44 19.64
C LEU A 22 -7.04 -9.44 21.00
N LEU A 23 -6.38 -8.84 22.00
CA LEU A 23 -6.94 -8.60 23.32
C LEU A 23 -8.12 -7.61 23.23
N ASP A 24 -8.99 -7.60 24.23
CA ASP A 24 -10.19 -6.76 24.18
C ASP A 24 -9.89 -5.25 24.15
N HIS A 25 -8.75 -4.81 24.72
CA HIS A 25 -8.30 -3.42 24.61
C HIS A 25 -7.61 -3.10 23.27
N GLU A 26 -7.41 -4.08 22.40
CA GLU A 26 -6.77 -3.91 21.09
C GLU A 26 -7.78 -3.83 19.94
N LYS A 27 -9.07 -3.99 20.26
CA LYS A 27 -10.16 -4.00 19.29
C LYS A 27 -11.40 -3.34 19.86
N TYR A 28 -12.15 -2.66 19.01
CA TYR A 28 -13.40 -2.03 19.38
C TYR A 28 -14.49 -2.51 18.42
N PHE A 29 -15.55 -3.11 18.96
CA PHE A 29 -16.64 -3.65 18.15
C PHE A 29 -17.56 -2.53 17.67
N LEU A 30 -17.93 -2.60 16.39
CA LEU A 30 -18.84 -1.67 15.73
C LEU A 30 -19.92 -2.46 15.01
N ALA A 31 -21.17 -2.32 15.43
CA ALA A 31 -22.30 -2.97 14.78
C ALA A 31 -22.65 -2.28 13.44
N ASP A 32 -22.67 -0.95 13.45
CA ASP A 32 -22.88 -0.06 12.32
C ASP A 32 -22.29 1.33 12.66
N GLY A 33 -22.42 2.29 11.75
CA GLY A 33 -22.07 3.69 12.01
C GLY A 33 -21.40 4.40 10.86
N GLU A 34 -21.45 5.74 10.90
CA GLU A 34 -20.68 6.62 10.02
C GLU A 34 -19.73 7.45 10.86
N PHE A 35 -18.46 7.45 10.50
CA PHE A 35 -17.44 8.20 11.22
C PHE A 35 -16.82 9.24 10.30
N ALA A 36 -16.74 10.49 10.74
CA ALA A 36 -15.93 11.47 10.04
C ALA A 36 -14.47 11.01 10.01
N VAL A 37 -13.84 11.04 8.85
CA VAL A 37 -12.48 10.57 8.62
C VAL A 37 -11.57 11.76 8.40
N HIS A 38 -10.47 11.71 9.14
CA HIS A 38 -9.40 12.68 9.14
C HIS A 38 -8.38 12.33 8.05
N SER A 39 -7.76 11.16 8.16
CA SER A 39 -6.87 10.60 7.17
C SER A 39 -7.06 9.09 7.09
N TRP A 40 -6.61 8.48 6.00
CA TRP A 40 -6.72 7.05 5.82
C TRP A 40 -5.64 6.54 4.87
N GLN A 41 -5.35 5.25 4.98
CA GLN A 41 -4.40 4.53 4.14
C GLN A 41 -4.86 3.09 3.96
N VAL A 42 -4.64 2.51 2.78
CA VAL A 42 -4.79 1.06 2.60
C VAL A 42 -3.55 0.36 3.16
N VAL A 43 -3.75 -0.56 4.10
CA VAL A 43 -2.70 -1.41 4.64
C VAL A 43 -3.16 -2.86 4.51
N ARG A 44 -2.60 -3.57 3.52
CA ARG A 44 -3.03 -4.92 3.11
C ARG A 44 -4.54 -4.92 2.75
N ASP A 45 -5.33 -5.71 3.45
CA ASP A 45 -6.78 -5.88 3.34
C ASP A 45 -7.56 -4.96 4.32
N HIS A 46 -6.89 -3.99 4.94
CA HIS A 46 -7.47 -3.08 5.91
C HIS A 46 -7.37 -1.62 5.45
N LEU A 47 -8.32 -0.81 5.89
CA LEU A 47 -8.21 0.64 5.92
C LEU A 47 -7.64 1.04 7.27
N ARG A 48 -6.43 1.57 7.31
CA ARG A 48 -5.95 2.35 8.47
C ARG A 48 -6.65 3.70 8.38
N VAL A 49 -7.55 4.00 9.30
CA VAL A 49 -8.37 5.22 9.29
C VAL A 49 -8.14 5.96 10.59
N ALA A 50 -7.74 7.22 10.48
CA ALA A 50 -7.79 8.18 11.57
C ALA A 50 -9.17 8.86 11.53
N LEU A 51 -9.95 8.70 12.59
CA LEU A 51 -11.25 9.34 12.77
C LEU A 51 -11.06 10.81 13.16
N ALA A 52 -11.85 11.70 12.57
CA ALA A 52 -11.72 13.16 12.74
C ALA A 52 -12.31 13.67 14.05
N GLU A 53 -13.43 13.09 14.48
CA GLU A 53 -14.19 13.59 15.63
C GLU A 53 -14.44 12.51 16.68
N ALA A 54 -14.42 11.23 16.27
CA ALA A 54 -14.66 10.11 17.15
C ALA A 54 -13.36 9.57 17.76
N VAL A 55 -13.40 9.27 19.05
CA VAL A 55 -12.38 8.53 19.78
C VAL A 55 -13.02 7.25 20.28
N LEU A 56 -12.59 6.12 19.75
CA LEU A 56 -13.03 4.80 20.20
C LEU A 56 -11.99 4.33 21.21
N ASP A 57 -12.39 4.00 22.43
CA ASP A 57 -11.50 3.49 23.49
C ASP A 57 -10.18 4.28 23.66
N GLY A 58 -10.28 5.61 23.71
CA GLY A 58 -9.12 6.49 23.89
C GLY A 58 -8.21 6.65 22.67
N ARG A 59 -8.57 6.10 21.50
CA ARG A 59 -7.79 6.21 20.24
C ARG A 59 -8.65 6.61 19.06
N ASN A 60 -8.06 7.34 18.12
CA ASN A 60 -8.75 7.76 16.90
C ASN A 60 -8.25 7.05 15.64
N THR A 61 -7.11 6.35 15.68
CA THR A 61 -6.56 5.64 14.53
C THR A 61 -6.75 4.14 14.69
N TRP A 62 -7.40 3.54 13.71
CA TRP A 62 -7.80 2.14 13.75
C TRP A 62 -7.68 1.49 12.38
N TYR A 63 -7.45 0.18 12.36
CA TYR A 63 -7.53 -0.65 11.18
C TYR A 63 -8.92 -1.25 11.08
N PHE A 64 -9.58 -0.98 9.98
CA PHE A 64 -10.89 -1.52 9.65
C PHE A 64 -10.72 -2.51 8.53
N TYR A 65 -11.32 -3.69 8.65
CA TYR A 65 -11.30 -4.64 7.54
C TYR A 65 -12.02 -4.02 6.34
N ALA A 66 -11.30 -3.82 5.24
CA ALA A 66 -11.75 -2.97 4.14
C ALA A 66 -13.08 -3.43 3.54
N PRO A 67 -13.37 -4.74 3.39
CA PRO A 67 -14.66 -5.21 2.90
C PRO A 67 -15.86 -4.87 3.79
N HIS A 68 -15.64 -4.57 5.08
CA HIS A 68 -16.73 -4.22 6.00
C HIS A 68 -17.03 -2.72 6.02
N CYS A 69 -16.23 -1.90 5.33
CA CYS A 69 -16.31 -0.45 5.43
C CYS A 69 -16.20 0.24 4.07
N ARG A 70 -16.63 1.50 4.01
CA ARG A 70 -16.54 2.32 2.81
C ARG A 70 -16.15 3.74 3.14
N LEU A 71 -15.23 4.31 2.37
CA LEU A 71 -14.90 5.73 2.46
C LEU A 71 -15.78 6.54 1.51
N VAL A 72 -16.44 7.59 2.01
CA VAL A 72 -17.36 8.45 1.28
C VAL A 72 -16.91 9.90 1.32
N GLY A 73 -16.71 10.48 0.14
CA GLY A 73 -16.24 11.84 -0.10
C GLY A 73 -17.27 12.93 0.17
N LEU A 74 -16.81 14.16 0.02
CA LEU A 74 -17.55 15.39 0.33
C LEU A 74 -18.87 15.56 -0.45
N ASN A 75 -18.99 14.89 -1.59
CA ASN A 75 -20.16 14.91 -2.49
C ASN A 75 -21.08 13.68 -2.28
N GLY A 76 -20.87 12.89 -1.22
CA GLY A 76 -21.61 11.64 -0.99
C GLY A 76 -21.19 10.49 -1.92
N GLN A 77 -20.18 10.69 -2.76
CA GLN A 77 -19.62 9.64 -3.61
C GLN A 77 -18.46 8.95 -2.89
N PRO A 78 -18.29 7.63 -3.00
CA PRO A 78 -17.15 6.92 -2.42
C PRO A 78 -15.81 7.57 -2.82
N LEU A 79 -14.91 7.84 -1.88
CA LEU A 79 -13.58 8.38 -2.22
C LEU A 79 -12.73 7.30 -2.90
N ALA A 80 -12.05 7.72 -3.95
CA ALA A 80 -11.13 6.89 -4.70
C ALA A 80 -9.98 6.41 -3.82
N GLY A 81 -9.76 5.10 -3.86
CA GLY A 81 -8.77 4.35 -3.09
C GLY A 81 -9.38 3.40 -2.04
N ALA A 82 -10.72 3.36 -1.98
CA ALA A 82 -11.40 2.11 -2.31
C ALA A 82 -11.54 2.03 -3.86
N GLY A 83 -10.48 1.61 -4.56
CA GLY A 83 -10.50 1.41 -6.02
C GLY A 83 -9.97 2.56 -6.88
N GLN A 84 -8.75 3.04 -6.65
CA GLN A 84 -8.01 3.67 -7.76
C GLN A 84 -7.55 2.58 -8.76
N PRO A 85 -7.52 2.86 -10.07
CA PRO A 85 -6.85 2.00 -11.04
C PRO A 85 -5.37 1.87 -10.68
N PRO A 86 -4.71 0.74 -11.00
CA PRO A 86 -3.29 0.63 -10.78
C PRO A 86 -2.57 1.72 -11.59
N THR A 87 -1.75 2.53 -10.93
CA THR A 87 -0.76 3.41 -11.58
C THR A 87 0.55 2.67 -11.86
N GLU A 88 0.61 1.39 -11.50
CA GLU A 88 1.78 0.54 -11.56
C GLU A 88 1.42 -0.75 -12.29
N SER A 89 2.37 -1.23 -13.10
CA SER A 89 2.21 -2.46 -13.88
C SER A 89 1.86 -3.67 -13.00
N ASN A 90 0.99 -4.56 -13.47
CA ASN A 90 0.74 -5.85 -12.81
C ASN A 90 1.75 -6.93 -13.21
N LEU A 91 2.71 -6.60 -14.07
CA LEU A 91 3.73 -7.52 -14.56
C LEU A 91 5.12 -6.99 -14.21
N PRO A 92 6.11 -7.88 -13.98
CA PRO A 92 7.49 -7.46 -13.78
C PRO A 92 7.97 -6.55 -14.92
N ASP A 93 8.86 -5.61 -14.60
CA ASP A 93 9.45 -4.74 -15.61
C ASP A 93 10.17 -5.55 -16.69
N GLY A 94 9.95 -5.16 -17.95
CA GLY A 94 10.47 -5.85 -19.12
C GLY A 94 9.77 -7.17 -19.47
N PHE A 95 8.91 -7.72 -18.60
CA PHE A 95 8.13 -8.91 -18.93
C PHE A 95 7.02 -8.56 -19.93
N LYS A 96 6.84 -9.45 -20.92
CA LYS A 96 5.75 -9.37 -21.91
C LYS A 96 4.95 -10.66 -21.89
N VAL A 97 3.64 -10.52 -21.80
CA VAL A 97 2.71 -11.62 -22.05
C VAL A 97 2.91 -12.13 -23.48
N PRO A 98 2.97 -13.45 -23.71
CA PRO A 98 3.04 -14.00 -25.05
C PRO A 98 1.86 -13.55 -25.93
N GLU A 99 2.14 -13.07 -27.15
CA GLU A 99 1.13 -12.59 -28.13
C GLU A 99 0.74 -13.65 -29.18
N ARG A 100 1.25 -14.87 -29.02
CA ARG A 100 1.05 -16.00 -29.93
C ARG A 100 1.04 -17.29 -29.13
N GLN A 101 0.60 -18.37 -29.78
CA GLN A 101 0.50 -19.66 -29.13
C GLN A 101 1.81 -20.13 -28.55
N LEU A 102 1.72 -20.67 -27.35
CA LEU A 102 2.83 -21.33 -26.70
C LEU A 102 2.68 -22.84 -26.90
N SER A 103 3.73 -23.44 -27.42
CA SER A 103 4.01 -24.85 -27.14
C SER A 103 5.14 -24.86 -26.12
N TRP A 104 5.19 -25.94 -25.34
CA TRP A 104 6.12 -26.13 -24.22
C TRP A 104 7.47 -25.40 -24.40
N PRO A 105 7.90 -24.56 -23.44
CA PRO A 105 7.43 -24.50 -22.05
C PRO A 105 6.32 -23.45 -21.77
N ASN A 106 5.53 -23.71 -20.73
CA ASN A 106 4.67 -22.69 -20.11
C ASN A 106 5.53 -21.63 -19.40
N TYR A 107 5.01 -20.41 -19.22
CA TYR A 107 5.78 -19.28 -18.71
C TYR A 107 5.31 -18.89 -17.30
N PRO A 108 6.00 -19.36 -16.25
CA PRO A 108 5.69 -18.98 -14.88
C PRO A 108 6.14 -17.55 -14.59
N VAL A 109 5.29 -16.80 -13.89
CA VAL A 109 5.58 -15.45 -13.40
C VAL A 109 5.10 -15.36 -11.96
N ALA A 110 5.99 -14.94 -11.07
CA ALA A 110 5.65 -14.59 -9.70
C ALA A 110 5.40 -13.09 -9.60
N GLN A 111 4.29 -12.70 -9.00
CA GLN A 111 3.95 -11.30 -8.82
C GLN A 111 3.21 -11.06 -7.50
N THR A 112 3.46 -9.92 -6.87
CA THR A 112 2.98 -9.59 -5.53
C THR A 112 1.44 -9.55 -5.39
N ARG A 113 0.74 -9.06 -6.42
CA ARG A 113 -0.72 -8.93 -6.48
C ARG A 113 -1.41 -10.12 -7.11
N LEU A 114 -0.84 -10.74 -8.14
CA LEU A 114 -1.46 -11.87 -8.86
C LEU A 114 -1.08 -13.24 -8.31
N GLY A 115 -0.03 -13.31 -7.47
CA GLY A 115 0.54 -14.56 -6.99
C GLY A 115 1.41 -15.23 -8.06
N GLN A 116 1.50 -16.55 -7.99
CA GLN A 116 2.23 -17.34 -8.97
C GLN A 116 1.28 -17.71 -10.11
N ILE A 117 1.42 -17.03 -11.25
CA ILE A 117 0.66 -17.30 -12.47
C ILE A 117 1.54 -18.05 -13.47
N THR A 118 0.95 -18.92 -14.27
CA THR A 118 1.64 -19.63 -15.36
C THR A 118 0.85 -19.46 -16.63
N PHE A 119 1.38 -18.71 -17.61
CA PHE A 119 0.73 -18.56 -18.92
C PHE A 119 0.82 -19.89 -19.68
N THR A 120 -0.34 -20.38 -20.08
CA THR A 120 -0.52 -21.64 -20.83
C THR A 120 -0.95 -21.40 -22.27
N GLY A 121 -1.46 -20.20 -22.57
CA GLY A 121 -1.79 -19.72 -23.91
C GLY A 121 -1.43 -18.25 -24.08
N GLY A 122 -1.19 -17.84 -25.33
CA GLY A 122 -0.87 -16.45 -25.67
C GLY A 122 -2.11 -15.64 -26.04
N PHE A 123 -1.96 -14.31 -26.09
CA PHE A 123 -3.02 -13.41 -26.52
C PHE A 123 -3.41 -13.71 -27.96
N MET A 124 -4.68 -14.05 -28.19
CA MET A 124 -5.21 -14.38 -29.52
C MET A 124 -4.52 -15.60 -30.18
N GLU A 125 -4.39 -16.71 -29.46
CA GLU A 125 -3.99 -18.00 -30.03
C GLU A 125 -4.80 -18.33 -31.30
N PRO A 126 -4.19 -18.70 -32.44
CA PRO A 126 -4.89 -18.82 -33.72
C PRO A 126 -5.73 -20.10 -33.91
N HIS A 127 -5.52 -21.14 -33.12
CA HIS A 127 -6.09 -22.49 -33.30
C HIS A 127 -6.53 -23.11 -31.97
N GLY A 128 -7.26 -24.23 -31.99
CA GLY A 128 -7.63 -24.96 -30.77
C GLY A 128 -8.87 -24.45 -30.03
N HIS A 129 -9.45 -23.32 -30.47
CA HIS A 129 -10.55 -22.66 -29.80
C HIS A 129 -11.85 -22.67 -30.59
N SER A 130 -12.94 -22.25 -29.95
CA SER A 130 -14.25 -22.10 -30.61
C SER A 130 -14.20 -21.07 -31.74
N TRP A 131 -14.96 -21.31 -32.82
CA TRP A 131 -15.00 -20.42 -33.99
C TRP A 131 -15.32 -18.97 -33.59
N LYS A 132 -14.64 -18.02 -34.22
CA LYS A 132 -14.88 -16.58 -34.13
C LYS A 132 -14.97 -16.01 -35.54
N ASP A 133 -15.93 -15.12 -35.74
CA ASP A 133 -16.00 -14.29 -36.93
C ASP A 133 -14.87 -13.25 -36.95
N VAL A 134 -14.97 -12.29 -37.87
CA VAL A 134 -14.05 -11.16 -37.93
C VAL A 134 -14.02 -10.44 -36.59
N THR A 135 -12.83 -10.32 -36.01
CA THR A 135 -12.59 -9.62 -34.74
C THR A 135 -11.58 -8.50 -34.92
N ARG A 136 -11.50 -7.60 -33.93
CA ARG A 136 -10.53 -6.49 -33.93
C ARG A 136 -9.73 -6.53 -32.64
N ALA A 137 -8.42 -6.39 -32.76
CA ALA A 137 -7.53 -6.44 -31.62
C ALA A 137 -6.40 -5.42 -31.73
N ILE A 138 -5.98 -4.87 -30.61
CA ILE A 138 -4.80 -4.02 -30.44
C ILE A 138 -3.73 -4.84 -29.74
N PHE A 139 -2.58 -5.00 -30.37
CA PHE A 139 -1.45 -5.77 -29.84
C PHE A 139 -0.46 -4.86 -29.12
N ALA A 140 0.63 -5.43 -28.57
CA ALA A 140 1.69 -4.69 -27.88
C ALA A 140 2.25 -3.46 -28.62
N ASP A 141 2.13 -3.39 -29.95
CA ASP A 141 2.58 -2.24 -30.77
C ASP A 141 1.54 -1.10 -30.84
N GLY A 142 0.38 -1.24 -30.19
CA GLY A 142 -0.69 -0.25 -30.18
C GLY A 142 -1.50 -0.19 -31.48
N VAL A 143 -1.21 -1.07 -32.45
CA VAL A 143 -1.86 -1.06 -33.76
C VAL A 143 -3.15 -1.90 -33.72
N LEU A 144 -4.26 -1.28 -34.11
CA LEU A 144 -5.54 -1.96 -34.35
C LEU A 144 -5.43 -2.85 -35.59
N ARG A 145 -5.73 -4.14 -35.44
CA ARG A 145 -5.76 -5.12 -36.53
C ARG A 145 -7.11 -5.77 -36.62
N GLN A 146 -7.60 -5.94 -37.85
CA GLN A 146 -8.76 -6.77 -38.14
C GLN A 146 -8.29 -8.20 -38.41
N LEU A 147 -8.80 -9.15 -37.64
CA LEU A 147 -8.43 -10.55 -37.70
C LEU A 147 -9.51 -11.32 -38.48
N PRO A 148 -9.15 -12.17 -39.46
CA PRO A 148 -10.12 -12.94 -40.24
C PRO A 148 -10.82 -14.01 -39.36
N PRO A 149 -11.97 -14.56 -39.80
CA PRO A 149 -12.62 -15.63 -39.06
C PRO A 149 -11.69 -16.82 -38.83
N SER A 150 -11.62 -17.32 -37.60
CA SER A 150 -10.84 -18.53 -37.25
C SER A 150 -11.21 -19.11 -35.88
N ASN A 151 -10.68 -20.30 -35.60
CA ASN A 151 -10.73 -20.98 -34.31
C ASN A 151 -9.72 -20.41 -33.31
N ARG A 152 -9.81 -19.11 -33.02
CA ARG A 152 -8.88 -18.39 -32.15
C ARG A 152 -9.40 -18.17 -30.73
N ASN A 153 -8.48 -18.02 -29.78
CA ASN A 153 -8.79 -17.49 -28.45
C ASN A 153 -9.11 -15.98 -28.54
N LEU A 154 -9.95 -15.47 -27.62
CA LEU A 154 -10.18 -14.05 -27.38
C LEU A 154 -9.67 -13.68 -25.99
N GLY A 155 -8.36 -13.48 -25.86
CA GLY A 155 -7.71 -13.26 -24.58
C GLY A 155 -6.47 -14.13 -24.43
N ILE A 156 -6.09 -14.37 -23.19
CA ILE A 156 -4.97 -15.22 -22.76
C ILE A 156 -5.47 -16.32 -21.84
N ASP A 157 -4.70 -17.41 -21.76
CA ASP A 157 -4.97 -18.52 -20.84
C ASP A 157 -3.83 -18.62 -19.82
N TYR A 158 -4.20 -18.75 -18.54
CA TYR A 158 -3.23 -18.97 -17.47
C TYR A 158 -3.78 -19.86 -16.35
N CYS A 159 -2.87 -20.49 -15.62
CA CYS A 159 -3.16 -21.18 -14.36
C CYS A 159 -2.60 -20.39 -13.17
N VAL A 160 -3.20 -20.55 -11.99
CA VAL A 160 -2.76 -19.95 -10.74
C VAL A 160 -2.29 -21.04 -9.77
N GLY A 161 -1.09 -20.88 -9.23
CA GLY A 161 -0.47 -21.89 -8.36
C GLY A 161 -1.30 -22.23 -7.10
N ASP A 162 -2.06 -21.26 -6.58
CA ASP A 162 -2.95 -21.44 -5.42
C ASP A 162 -4.44 -21.51 -5.77
N LYS A 163 -4.76 -21.66 -7.07
CA LYS A 163 -6.12 -21.73 -7.62
C LYS A 163 -7.00 -20.50 -7.36
N LYS A 164 -6.46 -19.41 -6.82
CA LYS A 164 -7.23 -18.20 -6.51
C LYS A 164 -7.19 -17.22 -7.68
N ILE A 165 -8.33 -16.98 -8.30
CA ILE A 165 -8.46 -15.97 -9.35
C ILE A 165 -8.40 -14.59 -8.68
N ARG A 166 -7.40 -13.81 -9.07
CA ARG A 166 -7.23 -12.43 -8.60
C ARG A 166 -7.50 -11.46 -9.74
N ALA A 167 -8.15 -10.35 -9.40
CA ALA A 167 -8.44 -9.30 -10.37
C ALA A 167 -7.14 -8.65 -10.84
N TRP A 168 -6.83 -8.74 -12.13
CA TRP A 168 -5.74 -7.99 -12.75
C TRP A 168 -5.95 -6.49 -12.56
N TYR A 169 -7.13 -5.99 -12.87
CA TYR A 169 -7.46 -4.58 -12.73
C TYR A 169 -8.68 -4.40 -11.81
N GLY A 170 -8.63 -3.36 -11.00
CA GLY A 170 -9.76 -2.95 -10.17
C GLY A 170 -10.88 -2.35 -11.00
N GLY A 171 -12.10 -2.35 -10.45
CA GLY A 171 -13.29 -1.93 -11.19
C GLY A 171 -14.59 -2.23 -10.47
N THR A 172 -15.67 -2.26 -11.25
CA THR A 172 -17.01 -2.65 -10.81
C THR A 172 -17.42 -3.92 -11.54
N VAL A 173 -17.86 -4.95 -10.80
CA VAL A 173 -18.41 -6.17 -11.39
C VAL A 173 -19.72 -5.83 -12.09
N THR A 174 -19.81 -6.09 -13.39
CA THR A 174 -21.00 -5.79 -14.21
C THR A 174 -21.80 -7.04 -14.55
N LYS A 175 -21.17 -8.22 -14.47
CA LYS A 175 -21.81 -9.51 -14.67
C LYS A 175 -21.06 -10.59 -13.92
N VAL A 176 -21.76 -11.49 -13.25
CA VAL A 176 -21.17 -12.70 -12.65
C VAL A 176 -22.18 -13.84 -12.67
N GLY A 177 -21.75 -15.04 -13.06
CA GLY A 177 -22.62 -16.23 -13.13
C GLY A 177 -22.28 -17.16 -14.29
N LEU A 178 -23.13 -18.15 -14.53
CA LEU A 178 -22.98 -19.07 -15.67
C LEU A 178 -23.26 -18.35 -16.99
N GLU A 179 -22.36 -18.51 -17.97
CA GLU A 179 -22.46 -17.87 -19.28
C GLU A 179 -22.16 -18.85 -20.42
N GLY A 180 -23.16 -19.64 -20.79
CA GLY A 180 -23.11 -20.52 -21.96
C GLY A 180 -21.87 -21.41 -21.96
N GLY A 181 -21.06 -21.33 -23.03
CA GLY A 181 -19.88 -22.18 -23.22
C GLY A 181 -18.66 -21.87 -22.36
N TYR A 182 -18.67 -20.75 -21.64
CA TYR A 182 -17.51 -20.24 -20.90
C TYR A 182 -17.54 -20.59 -19.40
N GLY A 183 -18.47 -21.46 -18.97
CA GLY A 183 -18.66 -21.82 -17.57
C GLY A 183 -19.10 -20.63 -16.71
N HIS A 184 -18.62 -20.56 -15.47
CA HIS A 184 -18.79 -19.36 -14.65
C HIS A 184 -17.89 -18.25 -15.18
N ARG A 185 -18.48 -17.06 -15.34
CA ARG A 185 -17.81 -15.88 -15.86
C ARG A 185 -18.03 -14.68 -14.95
N CYS A 186 -17.04 -13.81 -14.87
CA CYS A 186 -17.10 -12.52 -14.20
C CYS A 186 -16.63 -11.44 -15.17
N HIS A 187 -17.41 -10.37 -15.33
CA HIS A 187 -17.08 -9.20 -16.14
C HIS A 187 -16.93 -8.00 -15.24
N ILE A 188 -15.91 -7.18 -15.50
CA ILE A 188 -15.59 -5.99 -14.71
C ILE A 188 -15.42 -4.82 -15.67
N HIS A 189 -16.19 -3.76 -15.41
CA HIS A 189 -15.89 -2.43 -15.91
C HIS A 189 -14.76 -1.86 -15.06
N THR A 190 -13.57 -1.75 -15.63
CA THR A 190 -12.38 -1.37 -14.85
C THR A 190 -12.41 0.12 -14.51
N ASN A 191 -11.57 0.53 -13.57
CA ASN A 191 -11.32 1.94 -13.31
C ASN A 191 -10.32 2.56 -14.30
N LEU A 192 -9.90 1.81 -15.33
CA LEU A 192 -8.93 2.21 -16.35
C LEU A 192 -9.61 2.64 -17.65
N THR A 193 -8.89 3.48 -18.39
CA THR A 193 -9.15 3.75 -19.80
C THR A 193 -7.95 3.31 -20.64
N TYR A 194 -8.20 2.97 -21.90
CA TYR A 194 -7.14 2.75 -22.88
C TYR A 194 -7.23 3.83 -23.98
N ARG A 195 -6.11 4.48 -24.25
CA ARG A 195 -5.99 5.57 -25.21
C ARG A 195 -5.68 5.01 -26.58
N HIS A 196 -6.59 5.21 -27.53
CA HIS A 196 -6.41 4.81 -28.91
C HIS A 196 -6.71 5.99 -29.84
N GLN A 197 -5.78 6.31 -30.74
CA GLN A 197 -5.91 7.44 -31.68
C GLN A 197 -6.25 8.78 -30.99
N GLY A 198 -5.69 9.02 -29.80
CA GLY A 198 -5.91 10.25 -29.03
C GLY A 198 -7.23 10.32 -28.26
N GLN A 199 -8.05 9.27 -28.30
CA GLN A 199 -9.28 9.18 -27.52
C GLN A 199 -9.15 8.11 -26.42
N ASP A 200 -9.62 8.43 -25.22
CA ASP A 200 -9.68 7.50 -24.10
C ASP A 200 -10.99 6.69 -24.15
N TYR A 201 -10.88 5.37 -24.06
CA TYR A 201 -12.01 4.45 -24.04
C TYR A 201 -12.06 3.67 -22.72
N PRO A 202 -13.23 3.50 -22.08
CA PRO A 202 -13.35 2.67 -20.88
C PRO A 202 -12.89 1.24 -21.14
N LEU A 203 -12.03 0.73 -20.25
CA LEU A 203 -11.48 -0.62 -20.34
C LEU A 203 -12.34 -1.61 -19.57
N TRP A 204 -12.57 -2.77 -20.17
CA TRP A 204 -13.35 -3.87 -19.61
C TRP A 204 -12.51 -5.13 -19.53
N THR A 205 -12.79 -5.97 -18.53
CA THR A 205 -12.15 -7.28 -18.37
C THR A 205 -13.19 -8.38 -18.16
N ALA A 206 -12.83 -9.61 -18.49
CA ALA A 206 -13.61 -10.78 -18.13
C ALA A 206 -12.72 -11.98 -17.80
N TYR A 207 -13.17 -12.77 -16.83
CA TYR A 207 -12.56 -14.01 -16.34
C TYR A 207 -13.54 -15.14 -16.57
N ALA A 208 -13.11 -16.25 -17.18
CA ALA A 208 -13.97 -17.40 -17.46
C ALA A 208 -13.34 -18.73 -17.02
N HIS A 209 -14.09 -19.83 -17.22
CA HIS A 209 -13.73 -21.19 -16.81
C HIS A 209 -13.54 -21.40 -15.30
N ALA A 210 -13.92 -20.42 -14.47
CA ALA A 210 -13.84 -20.52 -13.02
C ALA A 210 -14.75 -21.63 -12.47
N GLN A 211 -14.34 -22.23 -11.35
CA GLN A 211 -15.22 -23.07 -10.53
C GLN A 211 -16.31 -22.21 -9.88
N SER A 212 -15.94 -21.04 -9.39
CA SER A 212 -16.83 -20.08 -8.75
C SER A 212 -16.23 -18.68 -8.73
N PHE A 213 -17.09 -17.68 -8.55
CA PHE A 213 -16.70 -16.32 -8.17
C PHE A 213 -17.33 -15.99 -6.82
N ASN A 214 -16.58 -15.30 -5.95
CA ASN A 214 -17.02 -14.88 -4.61
C ASN A 214 -17.48 -13.41 -4.57
N VAL A 215 -17.71 -12.81 -5.74
CA VAL A 215 -18.19 -11.43 -5.95
C VAL A 215 -19.60 -11.41 -6.54
N ARG A 216 -20.27 -10.27 -6.45
CA ARG A 216 -21.63 -9.99 -6.94
C ARG A 216 -21.62 -8.83 -7.94
N VAL A 217 -22.65 -8.75 -8.78
CA VAL A 217 -22.87 -7.58 -9.63
C VAL A 217 -22.95 -6.32 -8.75
N ASN A 218 -22.27 -5.26 -9.19
CA ASN A 218 -22.05 -3.98 -8.50
C ASN A 218 -20.95 -3.97 -7.43
N ASP A 219 -20.33 -5.10 -7.09
CA ASP A 219 -19.18 -5.10 -6.19
C ASP A 219 -18.04 -4.26 -6.78
N LYS A 220 -17.42 -3.44 -5.92
CA LYS A 220 -16.20 -2.72 -6.22
C LYS A 220 -15.02 -3.60 -5.86
N ILE A 221 -14.12 -3.81 -6.82
CA ILE A 221 -12.98 -4.71 -6.67
C ILE A 221 -11.66 -3.95 -6.79
N LEU A 222 -10.68 -4.34 -5.97
CA LEU A 222 -9.32 -3.82 -6.01
C LEU A 222 -8.43 -4.66 -6.94
N PRO A 223 -7.36 -4.09 -7.54
CA PRO A 223 -6.32 -4.88 -8.17
C PRO A 223 -5.71 -5.89 -7.17
N GLY A 224 -5.53 -7.14 -7.60
CA GLY A 224 -5.03 -8.24 -6.76
C GLY A 224 -6.06 -8.85 -5.81
N GLN A 225 -7.28 -8.30 -5.70
CA GLN A 225 -8.32 -8.89 -4.88
C GLN A 225 -8.70 -10.27 -5.41
N GLU A 226 -8.81 -11.25 -4.51
CA GLU A 226 -9.37 -12.57 -4.83
C GLU A 226 -10.85 -12.42 -5.19
N ILE A 227 -11.21 -12.83 -6.41
CA ILE A 227 -12.57 -12.72 -6.96
C ILE A 227 -13.21 -14.08 -7.24
N GLY A 228 -12.44 -15.17 -7.22
CA GLY A 228 -12.95 -16.49 -7.53
C GLY A 228 -11.91 -17.60 -7.41
N VAL A 229 -12.32 -18.79 -7.81
CA VAL A 229 -11.51 -20.01 -7.78
C VAL A 229 -11.42 -20.58 -9.19
N GLU A 230 -10.18 -20.83 -9.64
CA GLU A 230 -9.87 -21.48 -10.91
C GLU A 230 -10.54 -22.85 -10.98
N GLY A 231 -11.03 -23.21 -12.16
CA GLY A 231 -11.56 -24.54 -12.39
C GLY A 231 -11.52 -24.89 -13.87
N GLY A 232 -12.15 -26.01 -14.19
CA GLY A 232 -12.30 -26.55 -15.54
C GLY A 232 -13.73 -26.49 -16.06
N THR A 233 -14.52 -25.48 -15.67
CA THR A 233 -15.98 -25.51 -15.90
C THR A 233 -16.32 -25.12 -17.34
N GLY A 234 -17.04 -25.96 -18.08
CA GLY A 234 -17.44 -25.72 -19.48
C GLY A 234 -18.94 -25.53 -19.67
N ARG A 235 -19.41 -25.70 -20.92
CA ARG A 235 -20.81 -25.55 -21.32
C ARG A 235 -21.74 -26.56 -20.65
N LEU A 236 -21.25 -27.75 -20.33
CA LEU A 236 -22.04 -28.91 -19.91
C LEU A 236 -21.97 -29.18 -18.41
N GLY A 237 -20.98 -28.63 -17.69
CA GLY A 237 -20.92 -28.71 -16.24
C GLY A 237 -19.51 -28.54 -15.66
N ARG A 238 -19.35 -28.93 -14.38
CA ARG A 238 -18.06 -28.93 -13.67
C ARG A 238 -17.11 -29.98 -14.30
N ASN A 239 -15.90 -29.55 -14.64
CA ASN A 239 -14.75 -30.36 -15.13
C ASN A 239 -14.77 -30.79 -16.61
N ASP A 240 -15.34 -29.98 -17.51
CA ASP A 240 -15.27 -30.22 -18.96
C ASP A 240 -13.91 -29.84 -19.57
N TYR A 241 -13.11 -29.03 -18.87
CA TYR A 241 -11.80 -28.52 -19.32
C TYR A 241 -10.72 -28.77 -18.25
N PRO A 242 -9.42 -28.80 -18.63
CA PRO A 242 -8.33 -28.65 -17.66
C PRO A 242 -8.48 -27.34 -16.89
N ASP A 243 -8.03 -27.29 -15.65
CA ASP A 243 -8.12 -26.06 -14.87
C ASP A 243 -7.26 -24.94 -15.49
N HIS A 244 -7.91 -23.84 -15.85
CA HIS A 244 -7.29 -22.61 -16.32
C HIS A 244 -8.25 -21.44 -16.18
N VAL A 245 -7.73 -20.23 -16.39
CA VAL A 245 -8.50 -18.99 -16.46
C VAL A 245 -8.34 -18.39 -17.84
N ASP A 246 -9.46 -18.23 -18.54
CA ASP A 246 -9.56 -17.37 -19.71
C ASP A 246 -9.68 -15.93 -19.25
N PHE A 247 -8.72 -15.09 -19.62
CA PHE A 247 -8.75 -13.67 -19.31
C PHE A 247 -8.71 -12.80 -20.56
N ARG A 248 -9.71 -11.93 -20.65
CA ARG A 248 -9.96 -11.06 -21.80
C ARG A 248 -10.03 -9.60 -21.36
N THR A 249 -9.48 -8.72 -22.18
CA THR A 249 -9.54 -7.26 -22.03
C THR A 249 -10.00 -6.58 -23.32
N TRP A 250 -10.91 -5.61 -23.24
CA TRP A 250 -11.43 -4.92 -24.42
C TRP A 250 -11.89 -3.48 -24.13
N ILE A 251 -12.02 -2.70 -25.21
CA ILE A 251 -12.66 -1.39 -25.27
C ILE A 251 -13.79 -1.39 -26.31
N HIS A 252 -14.61 -0.34 -26.33
CA HIS A 252 -15.66 -0.15 -27.33
C HIS A 252 -15.33 1.03 -28.26
N VAL A 253 -14.99 0.74 -29.52
CA VAL A 253 -14.66 1.76 -30.54
C VAL A 253 -15.73 1.72 -31.63
N GLY A 254 -16.43 2.84 -31.85
CA GLY A 254 -17.48 2.93 -32.87
C GLY A 254 -18.62 1.91 -32.67
N GLY A 255 -18.95 1.58 -31.41
CA GLY A 255 -19.98 0.59 -31.06
C GLY A 255 -19.54 -0.88 -31.18
N GLN A 256 -18.30 -1.15 -31.57
CA GLN A 256 -17.77 -2.50 -31.69
C GLN A 256 -16.74 -2.79 -30.58
N SER A 257 -16.74 -4.01 -30.05
CA SER A 257 -15.68 -4.45 -29.13
C SER A 257 -14.36 -4.61 -29.88
N VAL A 258 -13.31 -4.01 -29.32
CA VAL A 258 -11.93 -4.17 -29.76
C VAL A 258 -11.15 -4.74 -28.59
N ASP A 259 -10.61 -5.95 -28.76
CA ASP A 259 -9.75 -6.59 -27.78
C ASP A 259 -8.43 -5.83 -27.66
N VAL A 260 -7.89 -5.71 -26.44
CA VAL A 260 -6.62 -5.01 -26.19
C VAL A 260 -5.70 -5.97 -25.46
N SER A 261 -4.52 -6.22 -26.00
CA SER A 261 -3.52 -7.07 -25.37
C SER A 261 -3.14 -6.55 -23.97
N PRO A 262 -2.92 -7.43 -22.97
CA PRO A 262 -2.32 -7.03 -21.70
C PRO A 262 -1.03 -6.23 -21.88
N ASN A 263 -0.16 -6.57 -22.85
CA ASN A 263 1.06 -5.81 -23.09
C ASN A 263 0.80 -4.36 -23.49
N ALA A 264 -0.23 -4.11 -24.29
CA ALA A 264 -0.58 -2.76 -24.72
C ALA A 264 -1.10 -1.91 -23.56
N ILE A 265 -1.92 -2.52 -22.70
CA ILE A 265 -2.43 -1.89 -21.46
C ILE A 265 -1.25 -1.58 -20.54
N GLU A 266 -0.38 -2.55 -20.28
CA GLU A 266 0.78 -2.41 -19.40
C GLU A 266 1.81 -1.42 -19.95
N ALA A 267 1.95 -1.29 -21.27
CA ALA A 267 2.77 -0.25 -21.89
C ALA A 267 2.18 1.15 -21.66
N GLN A 268 0.86 1.32 -21.81
CA GLN A 268 0.21 2.58 -21.50
C GLN A 268 0.31 2.91 -20.01
N LEU A 269 0.07 1.95 -19.12
CA LEU A 269 0.19 2.16 -17.67
C LEU A 269 1.59 2.65 -17.29
N ARG A 270 2.65 2.10 -17.92
CA ARG A 270 4.03 2.57 -17.71
C ARG A 270 4.32 3.94 -18.34
N ALA A 271 3.64 4.31 -19.44
CA ALA A 271 3.82 5.60 -20.10
C ALA A 271 3.00 6.73 -19.44
N ASP A 272 1.81 6.40 -18.94
CA ASP A 272 0.94 7.27 -18.16
C ASP A 272 1.36 7.31 -16.68
N ALA A 273 2.20 6.35 -16.24
CA ALA A 273 2.89 6.47 -14.97
C ALA A 273 3.63 7.82 -14.99
N PRO A 274 3.52 8.61 -13.91
CA PRO A 274 4.26 9.86 -13.83
C PRO A 274 5.72 9.56 -14.16
N ALA A 275 6.29 10.30 -15.12
CA ALA A 275 7.70 10.22 -15.42
C ALA A 275 8.46 10.31 -14.09
N PRO A 276 9.55 9.54 -13.89
CA PRO A 276 10.31 9.60 -12.65
C PRO A 276 10.73 11.02 -12.25
N ASP A 277 10.72 11.98 -13.18
CA ASP A 277 10.87 13.40 -12.87
C ASP A 277 10.07 14.29 -13.83
N SER A 278 9.02 14.94 -13.30
CA SER A 278 8.69 16.31 -13.70
C SER A 278 8.68 17.20 -12.46
N ALA A 279 9.87 17.36 -11.86
CA ALA A 279 10.18 18.39 -10.90
C ALA A 279 10.90 19.56 -11.62
N PRO A 280 10.63 20.83 -11.27
CA PRO A 280 11.66 21.84 -11.37
C PRO A 280 12.60 21.73 -10.16
N ALA A 281 13.91 21.74 -10.47
CA ALA A 281 15.07 21.99 -9.62
C ALA A 281 15.64 20.83 -8.74
N LYS A 282 16.79 20.31 -9.21
CA LYS A 282 17.96 19.72 -8.53
C LYS A 282 17.74 18.91 -7.22
N THR A 283 18.14 17.63 -7.32
CA THR A 283 18.52 16.67 -6.25
C THR A 283 17.45 16.28 -5.23
N ALA A 284 16.75 15.16 -5.45
CA ALA A 284 15.96 14.49 -4.40
C ALA A 284 16.43 13.04 -4.20
N ARG A 285 16.77 12.70 -2.95
CA ARG A 285 17.11 11.34 -2.50
C ARG A 285 15.83 10.51 -2.34
N SER A 286 15.90 9.20 -2.55
CA SER A 286 14.80 8.25 -2.35
C SER A 286 14.45 8.07 -0.86
N GLU A 287 13.23 7.60 -0.55
CA GLU A 287 12.79 7.33 0.83
C GLU A 287 13.75 6.40 1.59
N SER A 288 14.29 5.37 0.90
CA SER A 288 15.27 4.45 1.50
C SER A 288 16.56 5.17 1.87
N GLU A 289 17.06 6.04 1.00
CA GLU A 289 18.26 6.83 1.27
C GLU A 289 18.05 7.81 2.42
N ILE A 290 16.86 8.42 2.53
CA ILE A 290 16.54 9.33 3.65
C ILE A 290 16.44 8.56 4.97
N LEU A 291 15.81 7.38 4.97
CA LEU A 291 15.75 6.51 6.14
C LEU A 291 17.16 6.06 6.56
N GLU A 292 18.03 5.70 5.63
CA GLU A 292 19.42 5.34 5.93
C GLU A 292 20.18 6.50 6.56
N LEU A 293 20.02 7.72 6.05
CA LEU A 293 20.60 8.92 6.65
C LEU A 293 20.04 9.19 8.06
N ALA A 294 18.75 8.98 8.27
CA ALA A 294 18.11 9.15 9.57
C ALA A 294 18.61 8.11 10.59
N LEU A 295 18.69 6.85 10.17
CA LEU A 295 19.21 5.74 10.97
C LEU A 295 20.68 5.94 11.33
N ALA A 296 21.51 6.37 10.37
CA ALA A 296 22.93 6.62 10.61
C ALA A 296 23.13 7.64 11.74
N PHE A 297 22.37 8.74 11.73
CA PHE A 297 22.42 9.73 12.81
C PHE A 297 21.88 9.19 14.13
N THR A 298 20.66 8.63 14.12
CA THR A 298 20.00 8.19 15.35
C THR A 298 20.81 7.09 16.03
N LEU A 299 21.28 6.07 15.29
CA LEU A 299 22.05 4.96 15.85
C LEU A 299 23.43 5.38 16.36
N HIS A 300 24.05 6.42 15.78
CA HIS A 300 25.27 6.99 16.33
C HIS A 300 25.06 7.50 17.77
N TRP A 301 23.92 8.12 18.04
CA TRP A 301 23.57 8.69 19.35
C TRP A 301 22.88 7.72 20.32
N GLU A 302 22.16 6.70 19.82
CA GLU A 302 21.60 5.63 20.66
C GLU A 302 22.69 4.70 21.27
N GLY A 303 23.90 4.72 20.71
CA GLY A 303 25.05 3.97 21.21
C GLY A 303 24.99 2.46 20.96
N GLY A 304 25.99 1.74 21.51
CA GLY A 304 26.03 0.28 21.62
C GLY A 304 25.57 -0.21 23.01
N ALA A 305 25.60 -1.52 23.27
CA ALA A 305 25.09 -2.14 24.50
C ALA A 305 25.47 -1.39 25.80
N VAL A 306 24.46 -0.93 26.56
CA VAL A 306 24.61 -0.30 27.88
C VAL A 306 23.91 -1.18 28.92
N ASP A 307 24.60 -1.45 30.04
CA ASP A 307 24.06 -2.13 31.23
C ASP A 307 24.37 -1.25 32.44
N HIS A 308 23.38 -0.51 32.95
CA HIS A 308 23.56 0.30 34.17
C HIS A 308 22.49 -0.06 35.20
N VAL A 309 22.92 -0.32 36.43
CA VAL A 309 22.10 -0.89 37.52
C VAL A 309 20.97 0.02 38.02
N ASP A 310 20.98 1.28 37.60
CA ASP A 310 20.02 2.33 38.00
C ASP A 310 19.07 2.75 36.87
N ASP A 311 19.12 2.10 35.71
CA ASP A 311 18.26 2.43 34.56
C ASP A 311 16.91 1.68 34.64
N LEU A 312 15.82 2.44 34.74
CA LEU A 312 14.45 1.92 34.76
C LEU A 312 14.04 1.26 33.42
N GLY A 313 14.82 1.45 32.35
CA GLY A 313 14.60 0.86 31.01
C GLY A 313 15.10 -0.57 30.81
N GLY A 314 15.96 -1.08 31.70
CA GLY A 314 16.54 -2.43 31.61
C GLY A 314 17.53 -2.60 30.44
N ARG A 315 17.88 -3.87 30.13
CA ARG A 315 18.83 -4.23 29.04
C ARG A 315 18.42 -3.58 27.73
N THR A 316 19.35 -2.83 27.14
CA THR A 316 19.14 -2.08 25.89
C THR A 316 20.33 -2.27 24.96
N ASN A 317 20.06 -2.41 23.66
CA ASN A 317 21.07 -2.38 22.61
C ASN A 317 20.56 -1.53 21.46
N ARG A 318 21.38 -0.61 20.93
CA ARG A 318 21.00 0.28 19.83
C ARG A 318 19.68 1.00 20.09
N GLY A 319 19.46 1.49 21.33
CA GLY A 319 18.21 2.15 21.74
C GLY A 319 16.97 1.26 21.86
N ILE A 320 17.09 -0.05 21.64
CA ILE A 320 15.99 -1.02 21.71
C ILE A 320 16.05 -1.73 23.06
N THR A 321 14.97 -1.68 23.84
CA THR A 321 14.85 -2.42 25.10
C THR A 321 14.54 -3.89 24.85
N GLN A 322 14.89 -4.76 25.80
CA GLN A 322 14.53 -6.19 25.76
C GLN A 322 13.02 -6.39 25.52
N GLY A 323 12.16 -5.60 26.16
CA GLY A 323 10.71 -5.70 26.01
C GLY A 323 10.22 -5.33 24.61
N THR A 324 10.79 -4.29 23.99
CA THR A 324 10.50 -3.93 22.60
C THR A 324 10.97 -5.02 21.65
N TYR A 325 12.15 -5.59 21.91
CA TYR A 325 12.72 -6.62 21.06
C TYR A 325 11.95 -7.94 21.13
N ASP A 326 11.61 -8.41 22.33
CA ASP A 326 10.80 -9.60 22.56
C ASP A 326 9.46 -9.49 21.83
N ARG A 327 8.77 -8.35 22.00
CA ARG A 327 7.49 -8.11 21.34
C ARG A 327 7.62 -8.14 19.82
N TRP A 328 8.67 -7.52 19.27
CA TRP A 328 8.90 -7.55 17.84
C TRP A 328 9.19 -8.97 17.34
N ARG A 329 10.04 -9.74 18.04
CA ARG A 329 10.34 -11.13 17.67
C ARG A 329 9.12 -12.03 17.73
N ASP A 330 8.30 -11.90 18.77
CA ASP A 330 7.02 -12.59 18.89
C ASP A 330 6.11 -12.29 17.69
N GLN A 331 6.02 -11.02 17.27
CA GLN A 331 5.26 -10.61 16.09
C GLN A 331 5.81 -11.19 14.77
N GLN A 332 7.12 -11.43 14.69
CA GLN A 332 7.75 -12.09 13.55
C GLN A 332 7.69 -13.63 13.63
N GLY A 333 7.15 -14.20 14.72
CA GLY A 333 7.16 -15.65 14.97
C GLY A 333 8.55 -16.21 15.25
N LEU A 334 9.49 -15.37 15.72
CA LEU A 334 10.86 -15.74 16.04
C LEU A 334 11.00 -16.03 17.53
N HIS A 335 11.88 -16.97 17.89
CA HIS A 335 12.22 -17.21 19.29
C HIS A 335 12.86 -15.98 19.91
N ARG A 336 12.33 -15.49 21.04
CA ARG A 336 12.92 -14.41 21.83
C ARG A 336 14.40 -14.67 22.09
N GLN A 337 15.19 -13.61 22.04
CA GLN A 337 16.63 -13.67 22.30
C GLN A 337 17.07 -12.41 23.03
N ASP A 338 18.24 -12.47 23.65
CA ASP A 338 18.80 -11.32 24.36
C ASP A 338 18.96 -10.14 23.38
N VAL A 339 18.54 -8.94 23.80
CA VAL A 339 18.62 -7.73 22.97
C VAL A 339 20.04 -7.35 22.59
N TRP A 340 21.06 -7.80 23.34
CA TRP A 340 22.45 -7.66 22.93
C TRP A 340 22.81 -8.47 21.67
N LEU A 341 21.99 -9.46 21.30
CA LEU A 341 22.11 -10.24 20.07
C LEU A 341 21.31 -9.63 18.90
N VAL A 342 20.66 -8.46 19.07
CA VAL A 342 19.96 -7.80 17.97
C VAL A 342 20.93 -7.48 16.84
N SER A 343 20.66 -8.05 15.68
CA SER A 343 21.43 -7.75 14.47
C SER A 343 21.08 -6.35 13.96
N GLU A 344 21.97 -5.79 13.15
CA GLU A 344 21.72 -4.50 12.50
C GLU A 344 20.47 -4.54 11.61
N ALA A 345 20.26 -5.65 10.90
CA ALA A 345 19.07 -5.84 10.06
C ALA A 345 17.76 -5.88 10.87
N GLU A 346 17.78 -6.53 12.04
CA GLU A 346 16.62 -6.55 12.95
C GLU A 346 16.37 -5.17 13.56
N ALA A 347 17.41 -4.48 14.02
CA ALA A 347 17.30 -3.13 14.55
C ALA A 347 16.74 -2.17 13.48
N THR A 348 17.26 -2.20 12.26
CA THR A 348 16.75 -1.40 11.13
C THR A 348 15.28 -1.71 10.83
N ARG A 349 14.86 -2.99 10.84
CA ARG A 349 13.44 -3.33 10.68
C ARG A 349 12.59 -2.80 11.82
N ILE A 350 13.04 -2.90 13.06
CA ILE A 350 12.34 -2.37 14.23
C ILE A 350 12.15 -0.87 14.10
N TYR A 351 13.21 -0.13 13.78
CA TYR A 351 13.15 1.32 13.59
C TYR A 351 12.23 1.72 12.43
N ARG A 352 12.34 1.01 11.30
CA ARG A 352 11.47 1.24 10.15
C ARG A 352 10.01 1.00 10.50
N GLU A 353 9.70 -0.15 11.07
CA GLU A 353 8.32 -0.56 11.35
C GLU A 353 7.70 0.27 12.47
N GLN A 354 8.44 0.55 13.55
CA GLN A 354 7.88 1.14 14.77
C GLN A 354 8.00 2.67 14.84
N TYR A 355 8.91 3.29 14.09
CA TYR A 355 9.14 4.75 14.18
C TYR A 355 9.00 5.43 12.83
N TRP A 356 9.64 4.90 11.78
CA TRP A 356 9.55 5.48 10.43
C TRP A 356 8.13 5.35 9.85
N VAL A 357 7.57 4.14 9.85
CA VAL A 357 6.25 3.86 9.28
C VAL A 357 5.12 4.35 10.20
N LEU A 358 5.21 4.12 11.51
CA LEU A 358 4.14 4.53 12.43
C LEU A 358 4.16 6.02 12.76
N GLY A 359 5.33 6.66 12.75
CA GLY A 359 5.50 8.10 12.91
C GLY A 359 5.56 8.84 11.57
N ASN A 360 5.15 8.21 10.46
CA ASN A 360 5.41 8.73 9.14
C ASN A 360 4.71 10.08 8.89
N LEU A 361 5.44 10.98 8.24
CA LEU A 361 4.94 12.24 7.71
C LEU A 361 4.25 11.98 6.35
N PRO A 362 3.52 12.97 5.79
CA PRO A 362 3.04 12.88 4.41
C PRO A 362 4.19 12.56 3.45
N GLN A 363 3.92 11.79 2.40
CA GLN A 363 4.87 11.21 1.41
C GLN A 363 5.73 12.23 0.61
N ARG A 364 5.79 13.50 1.03
CA ARG A 364 6.42 14.63 0.33
C ARG A 364 7.09 15.63 1.29
N ALA A 365 7.61 15.18 2.43
CA ALA A 365 8.36 16.07 3.32
C ALA A 365 9.83 16.21 2.85
N HIS A 366 10.44 17.34 3.20
CA HIS A 366 11.82 17.64 2.89
C HIS A 366 12.74 16.67 3.66
N PRO A 367 13.80 16.10 3.07
CA PRO A 367 14.62 15.06 3.71
C PRO A 367 15.18 15.47 5.09
N ALA A 368 15.67 16.70 5.21
CA ALA A 368 16.16 17.24 6.49
C ALA A 368 15.06 17.22 7.58
N PHE A 369 13.81 17.47 7.18
CA PHE A 369 12.67 17.49 8.08
C PHE A 369 12.26 16.07 8.50
N GLU A 370 12.28 15.11 7.57
CA GLU A 370 12.00 13.70 7.85
C GLU A 370 13.02 13.11 8.83
N ILE A 371 14.31 13.39 8.62
CA ILE A 371 15.41 12.97 9.51
C ILE A 371 15.17 13.50 10.93
N VAL A 372 14.88 14.80 11.08
CA VAL A 372 14.64 15.41 12.40
C VAL A 372 13.39 14.84 13.06
N HIS A 373 12.30 14.66 12.32
CA HIS A 373 11.06 14.13 12.89
C HIS A 373 11.22 12.67 13.33
N PHE A 374 11.86 11.84 12.51
CA PHE A 374 12.18 10.46 12.85
C PHE A 374 12.98 10.37 14.15
N ASP A 375 14.10 11.10 14.26
CA ASP A 375 14.91 11.12 15.48
C ASP A 375 14.11 11.59 16.71
N THR A 376 13.22 12.56 16.50
CA THR A 376 12.34 13.07 17.56
C THR A 376 11.35 12.00 18.03
N CYS A 377 10.76 11.24 17.09
CA CYS A 377 9.86 10.13 17.38
C CYS A 377 10.58 8.98 18.11
N VAL A 378 11.85 8.71 17.78
CA VAL A 378 12.67 7.74 18.52
C VAL A 378 12.88 8.21 19.97
N MET A 379 13.19 9.49 20.17
CA MET A 379 13.49 10.05 21.49
C MET A 379 12.28 10.22 22.41
N HIS A 380 11.13 10.59 21.84
CA HIS A 380 9.95 11.01 22.62
C HIS A 380 8.73 10.12 22.38
N GLY A 381 8.89 9.04 21.61
CA GLY A 381 7.78 8.25 21.08
C GLY A 381 7.02 9.00 19.98
N ILE A 382 6.17 8.28 19.24
CA ILE A 382 5.40 8.85 18.11
C ILE A 382 4.48 10.00 18.56
N VAL A 383 3.79 9.82 19.69
CA VAL A 383 2.88 10.84 20.23
C VAL A 383 3.68 12.08 20.66
N GLY A 384 4.81 11.90 21.35
CA GLY A 384 5.69 13.00 21.71
C GLY A 384 6.24 13.74 20.50
N GLY A 385 6.77 13.01 19.51
CA GLY A 385 7.22 13.60 18.24
C GLY A 385 6.11 14.35 17.50
N THR A 386 4.87 13.87 17.58
CA THR A 386 3.72 14.57 17.00
C THR A 386 3.39 15.85 17.77
N ILE A 387 3.50 15.86 19.10
CA ILE A 387 3.31 17.06 19.92
C ILE A 387 4.33 18.14 19.54
N PHE A 388 5.61 17.78 19.43
CA PHE A 388 6.64 18.71 18.98
C PHE A 388 6.37 19.25 17.56
N LEU A 389 5.87 18.38 16.68
CA LEU A 389 5.49 18.77 15.32
C LEU A 389 4.37 19.81 15.33
N GLN A 390 3.35 19.59 16.17
CA GLN A 390 2.23 20.52 16.34
C GLN A 390 2.68 21.85 16.95
N GLU A 391 3.57 21.82 17.94
CA GLU A 391 4.17 23.01 18.53
C GLU A 391 4.94 23.83 17.49
N LEU A 392 5.75 23.18 16.64
CA LEU A 392 6.52 23.83 15.57
C LEU A 392 5.64 24.66 14.63
N PHE A 393 4.41 24.21 14.38
CA PHE A 393 3.45 24.85 13.50
C PHE A 393 2.35 25.63 14.25
N ASN A 394 2.50 25.86 15.55
CA ASN A 394 1.53 26.56 16.41
C ASN A 394 0.12 25.96 16.34
N LEU A 395 0.04 24.62 16.33
CA LEU A 395 -1.19 23.87 16.34
C LEU A 395 -1.55 23.42 17.77
N LYS A 396 -2.76 22.89 17.93
CA LYS A 396 -3.15 22.21 19.16
C LYS A 396 -2.24 21.00 19.38
N MET A 397 -1.58 20.94 20.53
CA MET A 397 -0.67 19.88 20.94
C MET A 397 -1.42 18.66 21.52
N ASP A 398 -2.22 17.99 20.70
CA ASP A 398 -2.98 16.79 21.11
C ASP A 398 -2.26 15.47 20.79
N GLY A 399 -1.09 15.54 20.15
CA GLY A 399 -0.29 14.37 19.78
C GLY A 399 -0.92 13.52 18.68
N ILE A 400 -1.90 14.06 17.96
CA ILE A 400 -2.59 13.40 16.86
C ILE A 400 -2.05 13.93 15.53
N LEU A 401 -1.39 13.04 14.78
CA LEU A 401 -0.94 13.36 13.43
C LEU A 401 -2.12 13.16 12.48
N GLY A 402 -2.73 14.26 12.05
CA GLY A 402 -3.62 14.22 10.89
C GLY A 402 -3.86 15.60 10.28
N PRO A 403 -4.84 15.79 9.38
CA PRO A 403 -4.98 16.91 8.46
C PRO A 403 -4.49 18.29 8.85
N GLN A 404 -4.75 18.80 10.05
CA GLN A 404 -4.22 20.12 10.42
C GLN A 404 -2.69 20.10 10.56
N THR A 405 -2.18 19.09 11.26
CA THR A 405 -0.74 18.79 11.38
C THR A 405 -0.14 18.46 10.02
N GLU A 406 -0.75 17.55 9.25
CA GLU A 406 -0.26 17.16 7.92
C GLU A 406 -0.22 18.33 6.94
N ALA A 407 -1.28 19.15 6.89
CA ALA A 407 -1.32 20.29 5.98
C ALA A 407 -0.36 21.40 6.42
N ALA A 408 -0.09 21.55 7.71
CA ALA A 408 0.96 22.44 8.20
C ALA A 408 2.35 21.96 7.79
N VAL A 409 2.62 20.65 7.91
CA VAL A 409 3.85 20.03 7.40
C VAL A 409 3.98 20.27 5.91
N LEU A 410 2.98 19.92 5.10
CA LEU A 410 3.04 20.08 3.64
C LEU A 410 3.30 21.52 3.19
N ARG A 411 2.82 22.53 3.95
CA ARG A 411 3.04 23.94 3.63
C ARG A 411 4.34 24.51 4.16
N GLY A 412 4.89 23.94 5.23
CA GLY A 412 5.95 24.58 6.01
C GLY A 412 7.17 23.71 6.29
N ASN A 413 7.26 22.52 5.71
CA ASN A 413 8.44 21.67 5.82
C ASN A 413 9.58 22.17 4.90
N GLY A 414 10.82 22.07 5.37
CA GLY A 414 12.02 22.56 4.70
C GLY A 414 13.20 22.59 5.66
N MET A 415 14.38 22.99 5.16
CA MET A 415 15.59 23.10 5.98
C MET A 415 15.37 24.04 7.19
N ASP A 416 14.81 25.23 6.97
CA ASP A 416 14.60 26.21 8.04
C ASP A 416 13.66 25.71 9.14
N SER A 417 12.59 24.99 8.78
CA SER A 417 11.68 24.42 9.77
C SER A 417 12.28 23.21 10.47
N ALA A 418 13.12 22.42 9.80
CA ALA A 418 13.90 21.35 10.44
C ALA A 418 14.89 21.92 11.48
N LEU A 419 15.59 23.01 11.15
CA LEU A 419 16.48 23.72 12.09
C LEU A 419 15.71 24.35 13.26
N ARG A 420 14.54 24.93 13.00
CA ARG A 420 13.64 25.41 14.07
C ARG A 420 13.15 24.27 14.95
N TYR A 421 12.90 23.09 14.38
CA TYR A 421 12.53 21.91 15.13
C TYR A 421 13.64 21.52 16.12
N CYS A 422 14.90 21.45 15.67
CA CYS A 422 16.04 21.21 16.57
C CYS A 422 16.11 22.26 17.70
N LYS A 423 15.92 23.55 17.40
CA LYS A 423 15.88 24.61 18.42
C LYS A 423 14.73 24.46 19.41
N ASN A 424 13.55 24.03 18.96
CA ASN A 424 12.42 23.78 19.86
C ASN A 424 12.73 22.62 20.82
N ARG A 425 13.45 21.58 20.36
CA ARG A 425 13.93 20.50 21.22
C ARG A 425 14.88 21.04 22.30
N GLU A 426 15.85 21.87 21.94
CA GLU A 426 16.76 22.50 22.91
C GLU A 426 16.01 23.32 23.96
N ALA A 427 15.04 24.14 23.53
CA ALA A 427 14.20 24.93 24.42
C ALA A 427 13.40 24.05 25.40
N TYR A 428 12.83 22.95 24.89
CA TYR A 428 12.15 21.96 25.70
C TYR A 428 13.09 21.33 26.75
N ARG A 429 14.35 21.01 26.41
CA ARG A 429 15.32 20.47 27.39
C ARG A 429 15.57 21.46 28.53
N HIS A 430 15.76 22.74 28.22
CA HIS A 430 15.91 23.77 29.23
C HIS A 430 14.66 23.95 30.10
N GLN A 431 13.47 23.84 29.52
CA GLN A 431 12.22 23.83 30.29
C GLN A 431 12.15 22.62 31.22
N ARG A 432 12.44 21.42 30.72
CA ARG A 432 12.40 20.16 31.47
C ARG A 432 13.31 20.21 32.70
N VAL A 433 14.50 20.77 32.58
CA VAL A 433 15.44 20.93 33.71
C VAL A 433 14.97 21.98 34.70
N ARG A 434 14.33 23.07 34.25
CA ARG A 434 13.71 24.04 35.17
C ARG A 434 12.58 23.41 35.98
N GLU A 435 11.76 22.57 35.35
CA GLU A 435 10.67 21.85 36.01
C GLU A 435 11.17 20.72 36.91
N ASN A 436 12.29 20.08 36.54
CA ASN A 436 12.92 19.02 37.32
C ASN A 436 14.45 19.16 37.32
N PRO A 437 15.02 19.90 38.29
CA PRO A 437 16.47 20.18 38.35
C PRO A 437 17.36 18.94 38.42
N SER A 438 16.84 17.78 38.86
CA SER A 438 17.59 16.52 38.86
C SER A 438 18.07 16.10 37.47
N GLN A 439 17.39 16.57 36.41
CA GLN A 439 17.71 16.25 35.01
C GLN A 439 18.90 17.05 34.46
N GLN A 440 19.43 18.03 35.21
CA GLN A 440 20.54 18.89 34.80
C GLN A 440 21.77 18.10 34.33
N VAL A 441 22.00 16.91 34.90
CA VAL A 441 23.11 16.02 34.55
C VAL A 441 23.05 15.54 33.09
N PHE A 442 21.87 15.44 32.50
CA PHE A 442 21.68 14.96 31.12
C PHE A 442 21.61 16.11 30.10
N LEU A 443 21.43 17.35 30.57
CA LEU A 443 21.15 18.50 29.70
C LEU A 443 22.21 18.69 28.62
N GLN A 444 23.49 18.64 29.00
CA GLN A 444 24.58 18.86 28.05
C GLN A 444 24.59 17.78 26.95
N GLY A 445 24.31 16.52 27.29
CA GLY A 445 24.24 15.43 26.32
C GLY A 445 23.09 15.62 25.34
N TRP A 446 21.91 16.02 25.83
CA TRP A 446 20.76 16.30 24.97
C TRP A 446 21.00 17.49 24.02
N LEU A 447 21.57 18.58 24.54
CA LEU A 447 21.91 19.75 23.73
C LEU A 447 22.95 19.41 22.65
N ASN A 448 23.94 18.59 22.99
CA ASN A 448 24.93 18.14 22.00
C ASN A 448 24.27 17.35 20.87
N ARG A 449 23.33 16.43 21.15
CA ARG A 449 22.59 15.68 20.13
C ARG A 449 21.75 16.60 19.24
N ASP A 450 21.02 17.55 19.83
CA ASP A 450 20.15 18.46 19.07
C ASP A 450 20.96 19.40 18.16
N GLN A 451 22.10 19.90 18.64
CA GLN A 451 23.03 20.73 17.86
C GLN A 451 23.72 19.93 16.76
N ASP A 452 24.10 18.69 17.05
CA ASP A 452 24.71 17.79 16.08
C ASP A 452 23.73 17.41 14.97
N LEU A 453 22.47 17.11 15.32
CA LEU A 453 21.41 16.87 14.35
C LEU A 453 21.22 18.06 13.41
N ALA A 454 21.23 19.29 13.95
CA ALA A 454 21.13 20.50 13.15
C ALA A 454 22.30 20.67 12.17
N ARG A 455 23.54 20.32 12.56
CA ARG A 455 24.69 20.31 11.64
C ARG A 455 24.58 19.19 10.61
N TYR A 456 24.27 17.98 11.06
CA TYR A 456 24.17 16.79 10.24
C TYR A 456 23.21 17.00 9.06
N ILE A 457 22.00 17.49 9.30
CA ILE A 457 21.04 17.72 8.22
C ILE A 457 21.51 18.78 7.22
N GLN A 458 22.28 19.78 7.67
CA GLN A 458 22.88 20.78 6.76
C GLN A 458 24.01 20.19 5.92
N GLU A 459 24.75 19.21 6.44
CA GLU A 459 25.86 18.58 5.72
C GLU A 459 25.39 17.51 4.75
N VAL A 460 24.43 16.67 5.16
CA VAL A 460 23.99 15.52 4.38
C VAL A 460 22.78 15.82 3.50
N VAL A 461 22.09 16.95 3.66
CA VAL A 461 20.92 17.33 2.83
C VAL A 461 21.16 18.59 1.98
N ALA A 462 22.23 19.36 2.21
CA ALA A 462 22.67 20.40 1.27
C ALA A 462 23.05 19.82 -0.09
#